data_AF-A0A6G1L3X0-F1
#
_entry.id   AF-A0A6G1L3X0-F1
#
_cell.length_a   1.000
_cell.length_b   1.000
_cell.length_c   1.000
_cell.angle_alpha   90.00
_cell.angle_beta   90.00
_cell.angle_gamma   90.00
#
_symmetry.space_group_name_H-M   'P 1'
#
loop_
_entity.id
_entity.type
_entity.pdbx_description
1 polymer ?
#
loop_
_entity_poly.entity_id
_entity_poly.type
_entity_poly.pdbx_seq_one_letter_code
_entity_poly.pdbx_strand_id
1 'polypeptide(L)'
;SHQIANFQLHPALECILHILNGDLTSAHFLLRHMQSPPAWEGMYIHGILHRIEGDYRNAEAWYGDVSDSECFKKCWPEGVEAAKDFIGNVERLRKEKVGSERDLAGLSKKEFDALVGWCKTQFTTGRWEDGTKAWVEPSEKIRELAAKQTMGGEGWRQF
;
A
#
# COMPACT_ATOMS: atom_id res chain seq x y z
N SER A 1 18.51 4.62 -16.72
CA SER A 1 17.34 5.08 -15.94
C SER A 1 16.35 3.94 -15.86
N HIS A 2 15.84 3.61 -14.67
CA HIS A 2 14.76 2.62 -14.55
C HIS A 2 13.46 3.28 -15.05
N GLN A 3 12.85 2.72 -16.09
CA GLN A 3 11.61 3.24 -16.72
C GLN A 3 10.37 3.17 -15.81
N ILE A 4 10.49 2.47 -14.67
CA ILE A 4 9.42 2.17 -13.72
C ILE A 4 8.88 3.42 -13.01
N ALA A 5 9.65 4.51 -12.95
CA ALA A 5 9.32 5.72 -12.20
C ALA A 5 9.39 6.99 -13.07
N ASN A 6 8.80 6.96 -14.26
CA ASN A 6 8.92 8.04 -15.24
C ASN A 6 7.61 8.82 -15.48
N PHE A 7 6.58 8.59 -14.66
CA PHE A 7 5.37 9.42 -14.72
C PHE A 7 5.61 10.83 -14.18
N GLN A 8 6.70 11.03 -13.44
CA GLN A 8 7.08 12.31 -12.84
C GLN A 8 5.95 12.82 -11.95
N LEU A 9 5.32 11.91 -11.20
CA LEU A 9 4.35 12.20 -10.15
C LEU A 9 4.96 11.88 -8.78
N HIS A 10 4.22 12.16 -7.72
CA HIS A 10 4.54 11.59 -6.40
C HIS A 10 4.65 10.06 -6.49
N PRO A 11 5.70 9.39 -5.97
CA PRO A 11 5.83 7.94 -6.07
C PRO A 11 4.63 7.21 -5.48
N ALA A 12 3.97 7.74 -4.45
CA ALA A 12 2.67 7.24 -3.97
C ALA A 12 1.59 7.19 -5.08
N LEU A 13 1.43 8.25 -5.87
CA LEU A 13 0.51 8.27 -7.02
C LEU A 13 0.96 7.30 -8.11
N GLU A 14 2.26 7.21 -8.39
CA GLU A 14 2.80 6.24 -9.35
C GLU A 14 2.54 4.80 -8.91
N CYS A 15 2.72 4.48 -7.62
CA CYS A 15 2.40 3.16 -7.05
C CYS A 15 0.93 2.81 -7.25
N ILE A 16 0.02 3.74 -7.00
CA ILE A 16 -1.42 3.52 -7.20
C ILE A 16 -1.71 3.23 -8.67
N LEU A 17 -1.10 3.95 -9.61
CA LEU A 17 -1.27 3.70 -11.05
C LEU A 17 -0.73 2.32 -11.45
N HIS A 18 0.44 1.92 -10.93
CA HIS A 18 1.00 0.58 -11.15
C HIS A 18 0.06 -0.51 -10.63
N ILE A 19 -0.47 -0.36 -9.42
CA ILE A 19 -1.44 -1.29 -8.83
C ILE A 19 -2.70 -1.39 -9.70
N LEU A 20 -3.27 -0.26 -10.11
CA LEU A 20 -4.47 -0.25 -10.96
C LEU A 20 -4.22 -0.87 -12.35
N ASN A 21 -2.98 -0.84 -12.84
CA ASN A 21 -2.56 -1.50 -14.07
C ASN A 21 -2.15 -2.97 -13.87
N GLY A 22 -2.19 -3.49 -12.64
CA GLY A 22 -1.74 -4.84 -12.30
C GLY A 22 -0.22 -5.03 -12.29
N ASP A 23 0.58 -3.97 -12.42
CA ASP A 23 2.03 -4.01 -12.34
C ASP A 23 2.49 -3.97 -10.87
N LEU A 24 2.27 -5.08 -10.18
CA LEU A 24 2.57 -5.21 -8.75
C LEU A 24 4.09 -5.17 -8.47
N THR A 25 4.91 -5.57 -9.45
CA THR A 25 6.39 -5.56 -9.32
C THR A 25 6.92 -4.13 -9.25
N SER A 26 6.46 -3.27 -10.15
CA SER A 26 6.80 -1.84 -10.16
C SER A 26 6.31 -1.14 -8.90
N ALA A 27 5.08 -1.44 -8.45
CA ALA A 27 4.55 -0.92 -7.20
C ALA A 27 5.42 -1.33 -6.00
N HIS A 28 5.76 -2.62 -5.87
CA HIS A 28 6.64 -3.13 -4.82
C HIS A 28 7.99 -2.41 -4.79
N PHE A 29 8.62 -2.23 -5.96
CA PHE A 29 9.90 -1.56 -6.08
C PHE A 29 9.86 -0.15 -5.47
N LEU A 30 8.85 0.65 -5.83
CA LEU A 30 8.69 2.00 -5.32
C LEU A 30 8.35 2.02 -3.82
N LEU A 31 7.45 1.15 -3.37
CA LEU A 31 6.98 1.12 -1.98
C LEU A 31 8.07 0.71 -0.99
N ARG A 32 9.05 -0.09 -1.41
CA ARG A 32 10.23 -0.42 -0.58
C ARG A 32 11.04 0.82 -0.17
N HIS A 33 10.91 1.93 -0.90
CA HIS A 33 11.53 3.20 -0.56
C HIS A 33 10.67 4.10 0.34
N MET A 34 9.42 3.71 0.60
CA MET A 34 8.43 4.49 1.37
C MET A 34 7.74 3.63 2.45
N GLN A 35 8.41 2.59 2.93
CA GLN A 35 7.86 1.61 3.88
C GLN A 35 8.18 1.96 5.35
N SER A 36 8.38 3.23 5.66
CA SER A 36 8.75 3.68 7.01
C SER A 36 8.17 5.07 7.32
N PRO A 37 7.86 5.34 8.60
CA PRO A 37 7.44 6.68 9.02
C PRO A 37 8.50 7.73 8.66
N PRO A 38 8.13 8.92 8.16
CA PRO A 38 6.76 9.44 8.08
C PRO A 38 6.02 9.19 6.74
N ALA A 39 6.49 8.29 5.87
CA ALA A 39 5.82 7.95 4.60
C ALA A 39 4.61 7.02 4.80
N TRP A 40 3.64 7.47 5.59
CA TRP A 40 2.46 6.71 5.97
C TRP A 40 1.63 6.27 4.76
N GLU A 41 1.57 7.10 3.73
CA GLU A 41 0.90 6.78 2.48
C GLU A 41 1.58 5.63 1.74
N GLY A 42 2.91 5.57 1.73
CA GLY A 42 3.65 4.46 1.14
C GLY A 42 3.41 3.18 1.92
N MET A 43 3.49 3.24 3.25
CA MET A 43 3.17 2.11 4.13
C MET A 43 1.73 1.61 3.92
N TYR A 44 0.76 2.52 3.78
CA TYR A 44 -0.63 2.17 3.55
C TYR A 44 -0.86 1.53 2.18
N ILE A 45 -0.28 2.09 1.12
CA ILE A 45 -0.34 1.51 -0.24
C ILE A 45 0.29 0.12 -0.27
N HIS A 46 1.34 -0.13 0.53
CA HIS A 46 1.92 -1.46 0.69
C HIS A 46 0.93 -2.47 1.28
N GLY A 47 0.11 -2.06 2.25
CA GLY A 47 -0.99 -2.87 2.76
C GLY A 47 -2.01 -3.22 1.67
N ILE A 48 -2.41 -2.23 0.85
CA ILE A 48 -3.31 -2.44 -0.31
C ILE A 48 -2.70 -3.44 -1.30
N LEU A 49 -1.42 -3.30 -1.61
CA LEU A 49 -0.69 -4.19 -2.51
C LEU A 49 -0.74 -5.64 -2.03
N HIS A 50 -0.39 -5.89 -0.77
CA HIS A 50 -0.45 -7.25 -0.19
C HIS A 50 -1.87 -7.83 -0.16
N ARG A 51 -2.90 -7.00 0.07
CA ARG A 51 -4.30 -7.46 -0.02
C ARG A 51 -4.64 -7.96 -1.43
N ILE A 52 -4.16 -7.27 -2.47
CA ILE A 52 -4.37 -7.66 -3.87
C ILE A 52 -3.62 -8.96 -4.19
N GLU A 53 -2.39 -9.12 -3.69
CA GLU A 53 -1.61 -10.35 -3.83
C GLU A 53 -2.28 -11.55 -3.13
N GLY A 54 -2.97 -11.29 -2.02
CA GLY A 54 -3.64 -12.30 -1.18
C GLY A 54 -2.91 -12.61 0.11
N ASP A 55 -1.91 -11.81 0.47
CA ASP A 55 -1.26 -11.84 1.78
C ASP A 55 -2.07 -10.98 2.77
N TYR A 56 -3.23 -11.49 3.15
CA TYR A 56 -4.21 -10.77 3.97
C TYR A 56 -3.69 -10.44 5.37
N ARG A 57 -2.94 -11.35 5.98
CA ARG A 57 -2.37 -11.14 7.32
C ARG A 57 -1.37 -9.99 7.33
N ASN A 58 -0.56 -9.88 6.29
CA ASN A 58 0.40 -8.79 6.15
C ASN A 58 -0.32 -7.47 5.81
N ALA A 59 -1.35 -7.51 4.96
CA ALA A 59 -2.21 -6.35 4.73
C ALA A 59 -2.84 -5.81 6.03
N GLU A 60 -3.39 -6.68 6.89
CA GLU A 60 -3.93 -6.28 8.19
C GLU A 60 -2.88 -5.66 9.12
N ALA A 61 -1.65 -6.18 9.11
CA ALA A 61 -0.56 -5.63 9.90
C ALA A 61 -0.21 -4.21 9.44
N TRP A 62 -0.06 -3.99 8.12
CA TRP A 62 0.15 -2.65 7.57
C TRP A 62 -1.00 -1.70 7.90
N TYR A 63 -2.25 -2.16 7.81
CA TYR A 63 -3.42 -1.35 8.15
C TYR A 63 -3.42 -0.95 9.64
N GLY A 64 -2.96 -1.85 10.51
CA GLY A 64 -2.73 -1.54 11.93
C GLY A 64 -1.64 -0.50 12.13
N ASP A 65 -0.50 -0.63 11.45
CA ASP A 65 0.64 0.27 11.61
C ASP A 65 0.33 1.71 11.18
N VAL A 66 -0.57 1.90 10.20
CA VAL A 66 -0.92 3.20 9.63
C VAL A 66 -2.28 3.73 10.08
N SER A 67 -2.99 3.03 10.99
CA SER A 67 -4.38 3.35 11.34
C SER A 67 -4.58 4.77 11.88
N ASP A 68 -3.54 5.35 12.47
CA ASP A 68 -3.57 6.69 13.02
C ASP A 68 -3.21 7.81 12.03
N SER A 69 -2.70 7.45 10.85
CA SER A 69 -2.32 8.40 9.82
C SER A 69 -3.52 9.10 9.18
N GLU A 70 -3.32 10.32 8.68
CA GLU A 70 -4.39 11.07 8.03
C GLU A 70 -4.88 10.39 6.75
N CYS A 71 -3.97 9.83 5.93
CA CYS A 71 -4.35 9.14 4.70
C CYS A 71 -5.25 7.94 4.98
N PHE A 72 -4.96 7.17 6.03
CA PHE A 72 -5.79 6.03 6.43
C PHE A 72 -7.16 6.49 6.93
N LYS A 73 -7.20 7.46 7.86
CA LYS A 73 -8.45 8.01 8.42
C LYS A 73 -9.36 8.64 7.36
N LYS A 74 -8.80 9.12 6.23
CA LYS A 74 -9.59 9.59 5.08
C LYS A 74 -10.24 8.46 4.29
N CYS A 75 -9.60 7.30 4.22
CA CYS A 75 -10.12 6.14 3.50
C CYS A 75 -11.10 5.31 4.36
N TRP A 76 -10.82 5.23 5.66
CA TRP A 76 -11.57 4.45 6.64
C TRP A 76 -11.94 5.31 7.85
N PRO A 77 -12.87 6.27 7.70
CA PRO A 77 -13.32 7.10 8.81
C PRO A 77 -14.00 6.30 9.93
N GLU A 78 -14.50 5.09 9.63
CA GLU A 78 -15.05 4.13 10.58
C GLU A 78 -13.98 3.44 11.44
N GLY A 79 -12.69 3.60 11.10
CA GLY A 79 -11.55 3.07 11.85
C GLY A 79 -10.98 1.75 11.32
N VAL A 80 -9.90 1.30 11.96
CA VAL A 80 -9.10 0.15 11.50
C VAL A 80 -9.86 -1.17 11.51
N GLU A 81 -10.80 -1.36 12.43
CA GLU A 81 -11.57 -2.61 12.51
C GLU A 81 -12.49 -2.76 11.29
N ALA A 82 -13.13 -1.69 10.81
CA ALA A 82 -13.92 -1.72 9.58
C ALA A 82 -13.05 -2.05 8.35
N ALA A 83 -11.82 -1.55 8.32
CA ALA A 83 -10.87 -1.83 7.25
C ALA A 83 -10.37 -3.29 7.28
N LYS A 84 -10.14 -3.86 8.46
CA LYS A 84 -9.78 -5.28 8.63
C LYS A 84 -10.96 -6.20 8.31
N ASP A 85 -12.17 -5.84 8.71
CA ASP A 85 -13.40 -6.55 8.31
C ASP A 85 -13.52 -6.60 6.79
N PHE A 86 -13.20 -5.50 6.10
CA PHE A 86 -13.14 -5.50 4.63
C PHE A 86 -12.09 -6.48 4.10
N ILE A 87 -10.87 -6.51 4.65
CA ILE A 87 -9.83 -7.49 4.27
C ILE A 87 -10.33 -8.93 4.46
N GLY A 88 -10.91 -9.25 5.62
CA GLY A 88 -11.46 -10.58 5.90
C GLY A 88 -12.60 -10.97 4.96
N ASN A 89 -13.45 -10.02 4.58
CA ASN A 89 -14.51 -10.26 3.59
C ASN A 89 -13.93 -10.53 2.19
N VAL A 90 -12.87 -9.82 1.79
CA VAL A 90 -12.15 -10.06 0.51
C VAL A 90 -11.49 -11.44 0.52
N GLU A 91 -10.83 -11.82 1.61
CA GLU A 91 -10.24 -13.14 1.79
C GLU A 91 -11.28 -14.24 1.65
N ARG A 92 -12.41 -14.10 2.37
CA ARG A 92 -13.52 -15.05 2.34
C ARG A 92 -14.14 -15.16 0.96
N LEU A 93 -14.34 -14.05 0.25
CA LEU A 93 -14.78 -14.10 -1.15
C LEU A 93 -13.77 -14.87 -2.03
N ARG A 94 -12.47 -14.60 -1.90
CA ARG A 94 -11.46 -15.24 -2.77
C ARG A 94 -11.35 -16.74 -2.51
N LYS A 95 -11.26 -17.16 -1.25
CA LYS A 95 -11.01 -18.54 -0.81
C LYS A 95 -12.28 -19.40 -0.80
N GLU A 96 -13.38 -18.85 -0.30
CA GLU A 96 -14.62 -19.61 -0.04
C GLU A 96 -15.74 -19.27 -1.02
N LYS A 97 -15.58 -18.23 -1.86
CA LYS A 97 -16.62 -17.72 -2.78
C LYS A 97 -17.87 -17.20 -2.05
N VAL A 98 -17.71 -16.78 -0.80
CA VAL A 98 -18.79 -16.23 0.03
C VAL A 98 -18.68 -14.70 0.09
N GLY A 99 -19.75 -14.02 -0.32
CA GLY A 99 -19.84 -12.56 -0.33
C GLY A 99 -20.27 -12.01 -1.69
N SER A 100 -20.38 -10.69 -1.78
CA SER A 100 -20.75 -9.98 -3.00
C SER A 100 -19.52 -9.29 -3.58
N GLU A 101 -19.03 -9.79 -4.73
CA GLU A 101 -17.92 -9.17 -5.46
C GLU A 101 -18.24 -7.71 -5.82
N ARG A 102 -19.49 -7.43 -6.20
CA ARG A 102 -19.94 -6.07 -6.52
C ARG A 102 -19.79 -5.12 -5.34
N ASP A 103 -20.19 -5.54 -4.14
CA ASP A 103 -20.15 -4.68 -2.96
C ASP A 103 -18.71 -4.47 -2.50
N LEU A 104 -17.89 -5.52 -2.51
CA LEU A 104 -16.47 -5.44 -2.16
C LEU A 104 -15.67 -4.62 -3.18
N ALA A 105 -15.96 -4.74 -4.48
CA ALA A 105 -15.40 -3.88 -5.50
C ALA A 105 -15.82 -2.41 -5.30
N GLY A 106 -17.07 -2.18 -4.89
CA GLY A 106 -17.55 -0.84 -4.53
C GLY A 106 -16.80 -0.23 -3.34
N LEU A 107 -16.52 -1.00 -2.30
CA LEU A 107 -15.71 -0.58 -1.16
C LEU A 107 -14.25 -0.34 -1.57
N SER A 108 -13.65 -1.26 -2.33
CA SER A 108 -12.29 -1.08 -2.86
C SER A 108 -12.18 0.19 -3.68
N LYS A 109 -13.18 0.49 -4.53
CA LYS A 109 -13.19 1.72 -5.33
C LYS A 109 -13.23 2.96 -4.45
N LYS A 110 -14.09 2.99 -3.43
CA LYS A 110 -14.17 4.12 -2.48
C LYS A 110 -12.84 4.36 -1.78
N GLU A 111 -12.16 3.30 -1.36
CA GLU A 111 -10.83 3.37 -0.73
C GLU A 111 -9.80 3.98 -1.69
N PHE A 112 -9.72 3.51 -2.93
CA PHE A 112 -8.82 4.08 -3.94
C PHE A 112 -9.16 5.53 -4.28
N ASP A 113 -10.44 5.86 -4.46
CA ASP A 113 -10.89 7.22 -4.76
C ASP A 113 -10.49 8.19 -3.63
N ALA A 114 -10.69 7.79 -2.37
CA ALA A 114 -10.33 8.59 -1.20
C ALA A 114 -8.81 8.75 -1.08
N LEU A 115 -8.04 7.68 -1.29
CA LEU A 115 -6.59 7.71 -1.23
C LEU A 115 -5.99 8.60 -2.33
N VAL A 116 -6.43 8.44 -3.58
CA VAL A 116 -6.02 9.30 -4.69
C VAL A 116 -6.40 10.75 -4.42
N GLY A 117 -7.62 11.00 -3.92
CA GLY A 117 -8.07 12.33 -3.52
C GLY A 117 -7.14 12.96 -2.50
N TRP A 118 -6.79 12.23 -1.44
CA TRP A 118 -5.86 12.70 -0.41
C TRP A 118 -4.46 12.96 -0.98
N CYS A 119 -3.88 12.02 -1.75
CA CYS A 119 -2.57 12.20 -2.37
C CYS A 119 -2.51 13.45 -3.27
N LYS A 120 -3.58 13.70 -4.04
CA LYS A 120 -3.67 14.91 -4.88
C LYS A 120 -3.71 16.20 -4.06
N THR A 121 -4.38 16.19 -2.90
CA THR A 121 -4.39 17.34 -1.99
C THR A 121 -3.02 17.56 -1.33
N GLN A 122 -2.34 16.49 -0.91
CA GLN A 122 -1.06 16.60 -0.22
C GLN A 122 0.10 16.94 -1.16
N PHE A 123 0.17 16.28 -2.31
CA PHE A 123 1.36 16.30 -3.17
C PHE A 123 1.16 17.05 -4.48
N THR A 124 -0.08 17.49 -4.76
CA THR A 124 -0.52 18.02 -6.06
C THR A 124 -0.43 16.96 -7.17
N THR A 125 -0.83 17.34 -8.39
CA THR A 125 -0.57 16.56 -9.62
C THR A 125 0.49 17.20 -10.49
N GLY A 126 1.30 18.09 -9.91
CA GLY A 126 2.41 18.73 -10.60
C GLY A 126 3.51 17.74 -10.94
N ARG A 127 4.36 18.14 -11.88
CA ARG A 127 5.53 17.35 -12.26
C ARG A 127 6.52 17.29 -11.10
N TRP A 128 6.92 16.09 -10.72
CA TRP A 128 7.98 15.84 -9.77
C TRP A 128 9.20 15.28 -10.48
N GLU A 129 10.24 16.11 -10.58
CA GLU A 129 11.45 15.79 -11.34
C GLU A 129 12.38 14.82 -10.59
N ASP A 130 12.24 14.74 -9.26
CA ASP A 130 13.05 13.89 -8.39
C ASP A 130 12.18 13.22 -7.33
N GLY A 131 11.73 12.00 -7.65
CA GLY A 131 10.92 11.16 -6.74
C GLY A 131 11.69 10.63 -5.53
N THR A 132 13.04 10.72 -5.52
CA THR A 132 13.83 10.28 -4.36
C THR A 132 13.59 11.13 -3.12
N LYS A 133 13.00 12.32 -3.29
CA LYS A 133 12.57 13.21 -2.20
C LYS A 133 11.44 12.65 -1.35
N ALA A 134 10.69 11.67 -1.86
CA ALA A 134 9.68 10.95 -1.09
C ALA A 134 10.27 9.74 -0.34
N TRP A 135 11.52 9.37 -0.62
CA TRP A 135 12.11 8.19 0.00
C TRP A 135 12.37 8.44 1.48
N VAL A 136 11.97 7.48 2.29
CA VAL A 136 12.22 7.49 3.72
C VAL A 136 13.13 6.33 4.01
N GLU A 137 14.33 6.66 4.52
CA GLU A 137 15.28 5.62 4.89
C GLU A 137 14.67 4.70 5.95
N PRO A 138 14.64 3.38 5.70
CA PRO A 138 14.20 2.44 6.72
C PRO A 138 15.15 2.54 7.93
N SER A 139 14.59 2.45 9.13
CA SER A 139 15.39 2.33 10.35
C SER A 139 16.33 1.11 10.26
N GLU A 140 17.46 1.14 10.97
CA GLU A 140 18.44 0.05 10.97
C GLU A 140 17.79 -1.32 11.28
N LYS A 141 16.85 -1.34 12.23
CA LYS A 141 16.03 -2.51 12.56
C LYS A 141 15.21 -3.02 11.37
N ILE A 142 14.63 -2.13 10.56
CA ILE A 142 13.87 -2.49 9.36
C ILE A 142 14.81 -3.00 8.25
N ARG A 143 16.01 -2.42 8.12
CA ARG A 143 17.05 -2.89 7.18
C ARG A 143 17.50 -4.30 7.53
N GLU A 144 17.76 -4.58 8.81
CA GLU A 144 18.15 -5.92 9.26
C GLU A 144 17.06 -6.97 9.02
N LEU A 145 15.79 -6.61 9.27
CA LEU A 145 14.65 -7.48 8.98
C LEU A 145 14.51 -7.74 7.47
N ALA A 146 14.64 -6.71 6.63
CA ALA A 146 14.61 -6.83 5.18
C ALA A 146 15.78 -7.67 4.62
N ALA A 147 16.99 -7.50 5.18
CA ALA A 147 18.17 -8.27 4.82
C ALA A 147 18.02 -9.76 5.17
N LYS A 148 17.47 -10.07 6.35
CA LYS A 148 17.14 -11.44 6.78
C LYS A 148 16.07 -12.07 5.90
N GLN A 149 15.15 -11.29 5.34
CA GLN A 149 14.11 -11.79 4.45
C GLN A 149 14.60 -12.03 3.01
N THR A 150 15.66 -11.35 2.58
CA THR A 150 16.28 -11.54 1.25
C THR A 150 17.20 -12.78 1.21
N MET A 151 17.80 -13.14 2.35
CA MET A 151 18.61 -14.35 2.52
C MET A 151 17.72 -15.47 3.08
N GLY A 152 17.01 -16.17 2.21
CA GLY A 152 15.94 -17.11 2.55
C GLY A 152 16.17 -17.99 3.79
N GLY A 153 15.21 -17.93 4.71
CA GLY A 153 15.08 -18.83 5.85
C GLY A 153 14.95 -18.07 7.17
N GLU A 154 13.78 -18.17 7.80
CA GLU A 154 13.48 -17.69 9.16
C GLU A 154 13.14 -16.20 9.31
N GLY A 155 11.98 -15.82 8.77
CA GLY A 155 11.28 -14.60 9.17
C GLY A 155 9.94 -14.52 8.46
N TRP A 156 8.85 -14.50 9.22
CA TRP A 156 7.47 -14.46 8.70
C TRP A 156 7.15 -13.15 7.96
N ARG A 157 7.67 -12.97 6.75
CA ARG A 157 7.11 -12.20 5.62
C ARG A 157 7.70 -12.81 4.34
N GLN A 158 6.86 -13.31 3.45
CA GLN A 158 7.32 -13.78 2.14
C GLN A 158 7.15 -12.63 1.14
N PHE A 159 8.21 -12.32 0.39
CA PHE A 159 8.22 -11.35 -0.71
C PHE A 159 8.14 -12.06 -2.05
#